data_AF-Q01TC7-F1
#
_entry.id   AF-Q01TC7-F1
#
_cell.length_a   1.000
_cell.length_b   1.000
_cell.length_c   1.000
_cell.angle_alpha   90.00
_cell.angle_beta   90.00
_cell.angle_gamma   90.00
#
_symmetry.space_group_name_H-M   'P 1'
#
loop_
_entity.id
_entity.type
_entity.pdbx_description
1 polymer ?
#
loop_
_entity_poly.entity_id
_entity_poly.type
_entity_poly.pdbx_seq_one_letter_code
_entity_poly.pdbx_strand_id
1 'polypeptide(L)'
;MPEVGMVLLDESFNVIACDRGAAALLSSTSPGGGSETTFHVPREILEGIQQHKISGATSCEMQFHVGTTAYLCRSYLLETRSGQLTELSFMALHLERVAGAQEAIQDAIAMYNLTEREEQTLKGILMGLSTKEVADQMSISPNTVKAFTRLIMIKLGVTTRWGIIAKVLGSREGSDDSTHSAAGSGMI
;
A
#
# COMPACT_ATOMS: atom_id res chain seq x y z
N MET A 1 7.11 -0.95 -8.01
CA MET A 1 7.50 -2.05 -7.09
C MET A 1 6.22 -2.77 -6.67
N PRO A 2 6.22 -4.05 -6.29
CA PRO A 2 4.99 -4.71 -5.87
C PRO A 2 4.43 -4.07 -4.61
N GLU A 3 3.10 -3.90 -4.56
CA GLU A 3 2.39 -3.32 -3.42
C GLU A 3 1.81 -4.40 -2.51
N VAL A 4 1.56 -5.59 -3.06
CA VAL A 4 1.00 -6.72 -2.33
C VAL A 4 1.80 -7.99 -2.61
N GLY A 5 1.68 -8.96 -1.70
CA GLY A 5 2.31 -10.27 -1.82
C GLY A 5 1.61 -11.32 -0.99
N MET A 6 1.76 -12.59 -1.37
CA MET A 6 1.24 -13.74 -0.66
C MET A 6 2.32 -14.73 -0.27
N VAL A 7 2.23 -15.24 0.96
CA VAL A 7 3.06 -16.32 1.48
C VAL A 7 2.17 -17.41 2.05
N LEU A 8 2.48 -18.67 1.77
CA LEU A 8 1.85 -19.83 2.38
C LEU A 8 2.84 -20.51 3.33
N LEU A 9 2.42 -20.70 4.57
CA LEU A 9 3.20 -21.37 5.62
C LEU A 9 2.54 -22.69 6.05
N ASP A 10 3.37 -23.63 6.51
CA ASP A 10 2.91 -24.81 7.25
C ASP A 10 2.61 -24.49 8.74
N GLU A 11 2.19 -25.49 9.52
CA GLU A 11 1.89 -25.33 10.95
C GLU A 11 3.11 -25.00 11.82
N SER A 12 4.31 -25.26 11.31
CA SER A 12 5.60 -24.96 11.94
C SER A 12 6.17 -23.61 11.47
N PHE A 13 5.40 -22.86 10.69
CA PHE A 13 5.76 -21.57 10.08
C PHE A 13 6.87 -21.62 9.01
N ASN A 14 7.12 -22.78 8.43
CA ASN A 14 8.00 -22.88 7.26
C ASN A 14 7.27 -22.43 6.01
N VAL A 15 8.00 -21.75 5.12
CA VAL A 15 7.45 -21.29 3.84
C VAL A 15 7.26 -22.47 2.89
N ILE A 16 6.02 -22.73 2.50
CA ILE A 16 5.66 -23.72 1.47
C ILE A 16 5.73 -23.08 0.08
N ALA A 17 5.19 -21.87 -0.04
CA ALA A 17 5.13 -21.14 -1.29
C ALA A 17 5.10 -19.63 -1.04
N CYS A 18 5.58 -18.87 -2.02
CA CYS A 18 5.39 -17.42 -2.08
C CYS A 18 5.21 -17.00 -3.53
N ASP A 19 4.50 -15.90 -3.75
CA ASP A 19 4.41 -15.28 -5.06
C ASP A 19 5.58 -14.29 -5.29
N ARG A 20 5.67 -13.74 -6.51
CA ARG A 20 6.71 -12.75 -6.84
C ARG A 20 6.57 -11.46 -6.03
N GLY A 21 5.34 -11.08 -5.68
CA GLY A 21 5.07 -9.92 -4.84
C GLY A 21 5.70 -10.08 -3.46
N ALA A 22 5.38 -11.15 -2.76
CA ALA A 22 5.94 -11.44 -1.44
C ALA A 22 7.45 -11.60 -1.48
N ALA A 23 7.98 -12.30 -2.49
CA ALA A 23 9.43 -12.45 -2.66
C ALA A 23 10.12 -11.09 -2.72
N ALA A 24 9.59 -10.15 -3.50
CA ALA A 24 10.14 -8.81 -3.62
C ALA A 24 9.93 -7.95 -2.37
N LEU A 25 8.80 -8.09 -1.66
CA LEU A 25 8.51 -7.32 -0.45
C LEU A 25 9.36 -7.73 0.76
N LEU A 26 9.66 -9.03 0.88
CA LEU A 26 10.40 -9.59 2.01
C LEU A 26 11.90 -9.79 1.72
N SER A 27 12.36 -9.50 0.50
CA SER A 27 13.78 -9.54 0.18
C SER A 27 14.51 -8.41 0.89
N SER A 28 15.37 -8.74 1.86
CA SER A 28 16.37 -7.81 2.36
C SER A 28 17.63 -7.90 1.50
N THR A 29 18.20 -6.76 1.12
CA THR A 29 19.52 -6.74 0.48
C THR A 29 20.56 -6.61 1.60
N SER A 30 21.45 -7.60 1.72
CA SER A 30 22.55 -7.52 2.68
C SER A 30 23.45 -6.31 2.33
N PRO A 31 23.80 -5.44 3.29
CA PRO A 31 24.64 -4.26 3.04
C PRO A 31 26.11 -4.60 2.67
N GLY A 32 26.45 -5.87 2.50
CA GLY A 32 27.79 -6.32 2.14
C GLY A 32 27.82 -7.16 0.86
N GLY A 33 27.70 -6.53 -0.31
CA GLY A 33 28.28 -6.95 -1.61
C GLY A 33 28.07 -8.38 -2.16
N GLY A 34 27.38 -9.26 -1.45
CA GLY A 34 27.11 -10.64 -1.83
C GLY A 34 25.71 -10.76 -2.44
N SER A 35 25.64 -11.32 -3.65
CA SER A 35 24.42 -11.50 -4.44
C SER A 35 23.51 -12.63 -3.91
N GLU A 36 23.26 -12.70 -2.60
CA GLU A 36 22.29 -13.62 -2.01
C GLU A 36 21.16 -12.85 -1.35
N THR A 37 20.05 -12.71 -2.08
CA THR A 37 18.76 -12.28 -1.52
C THR A 37 18.16 -13.45 -0.76
N THR A 38 18.24 -13.43 0.57
CA THR A 38 17.57 -14.43 1.40
C THR A 38 16.13 -14.02 1.64
N PHE A 39 15.17 -14.82 1.17
CA PHE A 39 13.77 -14.66 1.51
C PHE A 39 13.52 -15.23 2.90
N HIS A 40 13.02 -14.40 3.82
CA HIS A 40 12.67 -14.81 5.17
C HIS A 40 11.44 -14.02 5.65
N VAL A 41 10.54 -14.69 6.38
CA VAL A 41 9.38 -14.03 6.99
C VAL A 41 9.82 -13.29 8.25
N PRO A 42 9.62 -11.96 8.36
CA PRO A 42 10.05 -11.20 9.53
C PRO A 42 9.57 -11.80 10.85
N ARG A 43 10.44 -11.76 11.87
CA ARG A 43 10.21 -12.41 13.16
C ARG A 43 8.95 -11.88 13.85
N GLU A 44 8.66 -10.60 13.67
CA GLU A 44 7.49 -9.91 14.21
C GLU A 44 6.19 -10.54 13.71
N ILE A 45 6.15 -10.99 12.46
CA ILE A 45 5.00 -11.70 11.89
C ILE A 45 4.87 -13.07 12.57
N LEU A 46 5.97 -13.81 12.71
CA LEU A 46 5.97 -15.13 13.34
C LEU A 46 5.52 -15.08 14.81
N GLU A 47 6.01 -14.11 15.57
CA GLU A 47 5.63 -13.88 16.97
C GLU A 47 4.15 -13.49 17.09
N GLY A 48 3.69 -12.58 16.23
CA GLY A 48 2.28 -12.17 16.21
C GLY A 48 1.35 -13.33 15.90
N ILE A 49 1.68 -14.15 14.90
CA ILE A 49 0.95 -15.36 14.56
C ILE A 49 0.90 -16.35 15.75
N GLN A 50 2.04 -16.62 16.39
CA GLN A 50 2.12 -17.55 17.52
C GLN A 50 1.21 -17.12 18.67
N GLN A 51 1.23 -15.83 19.02
CA GLN A 51 0.40 -15.28 20.09
C GLN A 51 -1.10 -15.37 19.77
N HIS A 52 -1.49 -15.21 18.50
CA HIS A 52 -2.89 -15.26 18.08
C HIS A 52 -3.41 -16.69 17.88
N LYS A 53 -2.54 -17.65 17.50
CA LYS A 53 -2.86 -19.08 17.47
C LYS A 53 -3.25 -19.59 18.86
N ILE A 54 -2.54 -19.15 19.91
CA ILE A 54 -2.85 -19.50 21.31
C ILE A 54 -4.24 -18.99 21.71
N SER A 55 -4.69 -17.86 21.14
CA SER A 55 -5.99 -17.27 21.44
C SER A 55 -7.17 -17.90 20.66
N GLY A 56 -6.90 -18.84 19.74
CA GLY A 56 -7.93 -19.50 18.92
C GLY A 56 -8.51 -18.63 17.79
N ALA A 57 -7.85 -17.51 17.44
CA ALA A 57 -8.29 -16.64 16.35
C ALA A 57 -7.90 -17.24 14.98
N THR A 58 -8.80 -17.12 14.00
CA THR A 58 -8.57 -17.61 12.62
C THR A 58 -7.89 -16.58 11.71
N SER A 59 -7.77 -15.33 12.16
CA SER A 59 -7.01 -14.29 11.47
C SER A 59 -6.40 -13.26 12.44
N CYS A 60 -5.34 -12.59 11.99
CA CYS A 60 -4.64 -11.54 12.74
C CYS A 60 -4.07 -10.51 11.76
N GLU A 61 -4.01 -9.25 12.19
CA GLU A 61 -3.35 -8.16 11.48
C GLU A 61 -2.13 -7.68 12.27
N MET A 62 -0.98 -7.55 11.60
CA MET A 62 0.30 -7.18 12.18
C MET A 62 0.99 -6.12 11.32
N GLN A 63 1.62 -5.14 11.94
CA GLN A 63 2.49 -4.18 11.24
C GLN A 63 3.96 -4.54 11.46
N PHE A 64 4.75 -4.46 10.40
CA PHE A 64 6.19 -4.72 10.45
C PHE A 64 6.92 -3.79 9.48
N HIS A 65 8.25 -3.75 9.58
CA HIS A 65 9.08 -2.94 8.70
C HIS A 65 10.12 -3.81 7.98
N VAL A 66 10.41 -3.46 6.73
CA VAL A 66 11.58 -3.97 5.99
C VAL A 66 12.38 -2.74 5.57
N GLY A 67 13.55 -2.55 6.16
CA GLY A 67 14.28 -1.29 6.03
C GLY A 67 13.49 -0.11 6.61
N THR A 68 13.22 0.92 5.80
CA THR A 68 12.44 2.11 6.20
C THR A 68 10.97 2.04 5.79
N THR A 69 10.57 1.00 5.06
CA THR A 69 9.20 0.85 4.56
C THR A 69 8.37 0.04 5.55
N ALA A 70 7.19 0.56 5.89
CA ALA A 70 6.20 -0.11 6.71
C ALA A 70 5.33 -1.05 5.86
N TYR A 71 4.90 -2.14 6.45
CA TYR A 71 4.06 -3.16 5.83
C TYR A 71 2.96 -3.61 6.79
N LEU A 72 1.85 -4.02 6.22
CA LEU A 72 0.74 -4.67 6.90
C LEU A 72 0.72 -6.13 6.50
N CYS A 73 0.69 -7.04 7.46
CA CYS A 73 0.50 -8.45 7.27
C CYS A 73 -0.86 -8.85 7.82
N ARG A 74 -1.70 -9.48 7.00
CA ARG A 74 -2.91 -10.19 7.44
C ARG A 74 -2.66 -11.68 7.33
N SER A 75 -2.78 -12.41 8.43
CA SER A 75 -2.66 -13.87 8.44
C SER A 75 -4.04 -14.51 8.48
N TYR A 76 -4.21 -15.63 7.76
CA TYR A 76 -5.42 -16.42 7.70
C TYR A 76 -5.08 -17.89 7.94
N LEU A 77 -5.74 -18.53 8.90
CA LEU A 77 -5.69 -19.98 9.06
C LEU A 77 -6.57 -20.62 7.99
N LEU A 78 -6.00 -21.53 7.21
CA LEU A 78 -6.66 -22.26 6.14
C LEU A 78 -6.83 -23.72 6.55
N GLU A 79 -8.06 -24.20 6.51
CA GLU A 79 -8.41 -25.60 6.73
C GLU A 79 -8.59 -26.32 5.41
N THR A 80 -8.09 -27.55 5.32
CA THR A 80 -8.25 -28.35 4.11
C THR A 80 -9.66 -28.94 4.01
N ARG A 81 -10.38 -28.61 2.92
CA ARG A 81 -11.77 -29.04 2.70
C ARG A 81 -11.92 -30.36 1.91
N SER A 82 -10.83 -30.88 1.33
CA SER A 82 -10.83 -32.09 0.50
C SER A 82 -10.24 -33.28 1.27
N GLY A 83 -10.99 -34.38 1.35
CA GLY A 83 -10.64 -35.59 2.12
C GLY A 83 -9.40 -36.38 1.65
N GLN A 84 -8.60 -35.85 0.72
CA GLN A 84 -7.30 -36.43 0.34
C GLN A 84 -6.13 -35.85 1.14
N LEU A 85 -6.33 -34.72 1.82
CA LEU A 85 -5.35 -34.08 2.70
C LEU A 85 -6.04 -33.84 4.05
N THR A 86 -6.39 -34.92 4.72
CA THR A 86 -6.93 -34.87 6.08
C THR A 86 -5.86 -34.31 7.02
N GLU A 87 -6.24 -33.31 7.84
CA GLU A 87 -5.48 -32.77 8.99
C GLU A 87 -4.35 -31.76 8.73
N LEU A 88 -4.15 -31.30 7.48
CA LEU A 88 -3.20 -30.20 7.25
C LEU A 88 -3.88 -28.84 7.39
N SER A 89 -3.42 -28.04 8.35
CA SER A 89 -3.72 -26.61 8.44
C SER A 89 -2.58 -25.81 7.83
N PHE A 90 -2.93 -24.80 7.04
CA PHE A 90 -1.96 -23.87 6.46
C PHE A 90 -2.20 -22.47 6.96
N MET A 91 -1.21 -21.60 6.79
CA MET A 91 -1.39 -20.18 7.01
C MET A 91 -1.09 -19.39 5.76
N ALA A 92 -2.06 -18.60 5.31
CA ALA A 92 -1.84 -17.62 4.28
C ALA A 92 -1.50 -16.27 4.91
N LEU A 93 -0.42 -15.65 4.46
CA LEU A 93 -0.07 -14.28 4.77
C LEU A 93 -0.36 -13.42 3.54
N HIS A 94 -1.15 -12.38 3.71
CA HIS A 94 -1.33 -11.32 2.75
C HIS A 94 -0.55 -10.10 3.22
N LEU A 95 0.46 -9.71 2.46
CA LEU A 95 1.35 -8.60 2.73
C LEU A 95 0.90 -7.40 1.90
N GLU A 96 0.83 -6.23 2.50
CA GLU A 96 0.49 -4.98 1.84
C GLU A 96 1.52 -3.92 2.25
N ARG A 97 2.11 -3.25 1.27
CA ARG A 97 3.05 -2.15 1.49
C ARG A 97 2.29 -0.92 1.98
N VAL A 98 2.70 -0.40 3.12
CA VAL A 98 2.18 0.86 3.64
C VAL A 98 3.06 1.98 3.09
N ALA A 99 2.64 2.57 1.97
CA ALA A 99 3.37 3.71 1.41
C ALA A 99 3.42 4.86 2.42
N GLY A 100 4.62 5.32 2.76
CA GLY A 100 4.80 6.54 3.55
C GLY A 100 4.42 7.77 2.74
N ALA A 101 4.08 8.88 3.41
CA ALA A 101 3.68 10.12 2.72
C ALA A 101 4.73 10.60 1.70
N GLN A 102 6.01 10.50 2.03
CA GLN A 102 7.10 10.88 1.13
C GLN A 102 7.19 10.00 -0.12
N GLU A 103 6.96 8.69 0.04
CA GLU A 103 7.01 7.74 -1.07
C GLU A 103 5.81 7.94 -1.98
N ALA A 104 4.61 8.10 -1.41
CA ALA A 104 3.40 8.41 -2.15
C ALA A 104 3.53 9.69 -2.98
N ILE A 105 4.25 10.70 -2.45
CA ILE A 105 4.61 11.91 -3.20
C ILE A 105 5.50 11.57 -4.40
N GLN A 106 6.57 10.79 -4.20
CA GLN A 106 7.49 10.42 -5.29
C GLN A 106 6.81 9.57 -6.36
N ASP A 107 5.98 8.62 -5.94
CA ASP A 107 5.19 7.78 -6.85
C ASP A 107 4.22 8.63 -7.66
N ALA A 108 3.52 9.59 -7.05
CA ALA A 108 2.65 10.51 -7.77
C ALA A 108 3.42 11.39 -8.77
N ILE A 109 4.60 11.91 -8.38
CA ILE A 109 5.45 12.71 -9.28
C ILE A 109 5.84 11.90 -10.52
N ALA A 110 6.29 10.66 -10.33
CA ALA A 110 6.68 9.77 -11.40
C ALA A 110 5.49 9.32 -12.26
N MET A 111 4.41 8.86 -11.62
CA MET A 111 3.21 8.33 -12.29
C MET A 111 2.54 9.37 -13.19
N TYR A 112 2.45 10.62 -12.73
CA TYR A 112 1.79 11.70 -13.46
C TYR A 112 2.77 12.58 -14.26
N ASN A 113 4.05 12.21 -14.32
CA ASN A 113 5.11 12.97 -14.99
C ASN A 113 5.05 14.46 -14.63
N LEU A 114 5.07 14.76 -13.32
CA LEU A 114 5.06 16.13 -12.85
C LEU A 114 6.41 16.79 -13.14
N THR A 115 6.36 18.01 -13.68
CA THR A 115 7.53 18.86 -13.85
C THR A 115 8.04 19.34 -12.50
N GLU A 116 9.28 19.80 -12.44
CA GLU A 116 9.89 20.34 -11.21
C GLU A 116 9.02 21.43 -10.55
N ARG A 117 8.39 22.30 -11.35
CA ARG A 117 7.50 23.36 -10.84
C ARG A 117 6.16 22.83 -10.32
N GLU A 118 5.61 21.79 -10.96
CA GLU A 118 4.42 21.10 -10.48
C GLU A 118 4.71 20.31 -9.20
N GLU A 119 5.88 19.66 -9.11
CA GLU A 119 6.35 18.98 -7.90
C GLU A 119 6.49 19.96 -6.72
N GLN A 120 7.16 21.09 -6.91
CA GLN A 120 7.29 22.14 -5.88
C GLN A 120 5.92 22.62 -5.40
N THR A 121 5.00 22.87 -6.35
CA THR A 121 3.63 23.25 -6.04
C THR A 121 2.94 22.16 -5.22
N LEU A 122 2.98 20.89 -5.69
CA LEU A 122 2.36 19.74 -5.04
C LEU A 122 2.84 19.57 -3.60
N LYS A 123 4.16 19.64 -3.36
CA LYS A 123 4.74 19.56 -2.02
C LYS A 123 4.16 20.64 -1.09
N GLY A 124 4.04 21.87 -1.56
CA GLY A 124 3.40 22.95 -0.81
C GLY A 124 1.91 22.68 -0.53
N ILE A 125 1.17 22.07 -1.47
CA ILE A 125 -0.22 21.63 -1.25
C ILE A 125 -0.31 20.62 -0.10
N LEU A 126 0.56 19.61 -0.13
CA LEU A 126 0.54 18.51 0.84
C LEU A 126 1.02 18.93 2.23
N MET A 127 1.83 19.99 2.31
CA MET A 127 2.18 20.67 3.57
C MET A 127 1.05 21.56 4.13
N GLY A 128 -0.07 21.70 3.40
CA GLY A 128 -1.21 22.54 3.84
C GLY A 128 -1.01 24.04 3.59
N LEU A 129 0.02 24.44 2.85
CA LEU A 129 0.28 25.85 2.56
C LEU A 129 -0.84 26.45 1.71
N SER A 130 -1.12 27.73 1.89
CA SER A 130 -2.02 28.50 1.03
C SER A 130 -1.34 28.81 -0.31
N THR A 131 -2.14 29.19 -1.31
CA THR A 131 -1.62 29.65 -2.62
C THR A 131 -0.61 30.79 -2.49
N LYS A 132 -0.76 31.66 -1.48
CA LYS A 132 0.17 32.77 -1.23
C LYS A 132 1.50 32.28 -0.66
N GLU A 133 1.47 31.40 0.34
CA GLU A 133 2.68 30.85 0.95
C GLU A 133 3.48 30.01 -0.05
N VAL A 134 2.80 29.22 -0.90
CA VAL A 134 3.46 28.50 -2.00
C VAL A 134 4.09 29.47 -3.00
N ALA A 135 3.40 30.59 -3.31
CA ALA A 135 3.92 31.60 -4.23
C ALA A 135 5.19 32.27 -3.68
N ASP A 136 5.18 32.60 -2.40
CA ASP A 136 6.32 33.18 -1.70
C ASP A 136 7.50 32.20 -1.67
N GLN A 137 7.27 30.93 -1.32
CA GLN A 137 8.30 29.89 -1.31
C GLN A 137 8.91 29.65 -2.70
N MET A 138 8.10 29.73 -3.75
CA MET A 138 8.55 29.53 -5.13
C MET A 138 9.06 30.82 -5.81
N SER A 139 8.97 31.97 -5.13
CA SER A 139 9.29 33.30 -5.69
C SER A 139 8.57 33.60 -7.01
N ILE A 140 7.27 33.34 -7.07
CA ILE A 140 6.40 33.56 -8.24
C ILE A 140 5.08 34.23 -7.83
N SER A 141 4.24 34.58 -8.80
CA SER A 141 2.92 35.16 -8.49
C SER A 141 1.93 34.11 -7.98
N PRO A 142 0.97 34.46 -7.09
CA PRO A 142 -0.11 33.56 -6.70
C PRO A 142 -0.96 33.06 -7.88
N ASN A 143 -1.07 33.84 -8.96
CA ASN A 143 -1.77 33.41 -10.18
C ASN A 143 -1.00 32.30 -10.91
N THR A 144 0.33 32.35 -10.90
CA THR A 144 1.18 31.29 -11.44
C THR A 144 1.01 29.98 -10.63
N VAL A 145 0.93 30.05 -9.30
CA VAL A 145 0.63 28.89 -8.45
C VAL A 145 -0.75 28.30 -8.75
N LYS A 146 -1.78 29.15 -8.99
CA LYS A 146 -3.10 28.66 -9.42
C LYS A 146 -3.02 27.93 -10.75
N ALA A 147 -2.22 28.42 -11.69
CA ALA A 147 -1.99 27.75 -12.97
C ALA A 147 -1.33 26.38 -12.78
N PHE A 148 -0.26 26.28 -11.97
CA PHE A 148 0.34 24.98 -11.66
C PHE A 148 -0.62 24.04 -10.92
N THR A 149 -1.40 24.54 -9.97
CA THR A 149 -2.43 23.75 -9.28
C THR A 149 -3.45 23.21 -10.28
N ARG A 150 -3.87 24.01 -11.26
CA ARG A 150 -4.77 23.57 -12.34
C ARG A 150 -4.15 22.46 -13.19
N LEU A 151 -2.88 22.60 -13.58
CA LEU A 151 -2.18 21.59 -14.35
C LEU A 151 -2.07 20.26 -13.59
N ILE A 152 -1.72 20.32 -12.30
CA ILE A 152 -1.70 19.15 -11.40
C ILE A 152 -3.10 18.50 -11.34
N MET A 153 -4.16 19.29 -11.11
CA MET A 153 -5.53 18.76 -11.09
C MET A 153 -5.91 18.04 -12.39
N ILE A 154 -5.52 18.60 -13.55
CA ILE A 154 -5.73 17.96 -14.86
C ILE A 154 -4.96 16.64 -14.95
N LYS A 155 -3.68 16.63 -14.59
CA LYS A 155 -2.84 15.42 -14.65
C LYS A 155 -3.33 14.31 -13.71
N LEU A 156 -3.79 14.67 -12.51
CA LEU A 156 -4.30 13.72 -11.50
C LEU A 156 -5.76 13.32 -11.75
N GLY A 157 -6.47 13.97 -12.67
CA GLY A 157 -7.88 13.73 -12.95
C GLY A 157 -8.81 14.14 -11.79
N VAL A 158 -8.46 15.20 -11.06
CA VAL A 158 -9.25 15.72 -9.93
C VAL A 158 -9.67 17.16 -10.17
N THR A 159 -10.69 17.64 -9.46
CA THR A 159 -11.26 18.99 -9.67
C THR A 159 -11.03 19.94 -8.50
N THR A 160 -10.52 19.44 -7.37
CA THR A 160 -10.35 20.23 -6.15
C THR A 160 -8.95 20.06 -5.57
N ARG A 161 -8.50 21.07 -4.80
CA ARG A 161 -7.25 21.01 -4.04
C ARG A 161 -7.24 19.84 -3.06
N TRP A 162 -8.38 19.58 -2.40
CA TRP A 162 -8.53 18.40 -1.53
C TRP A 162 -8.43 17.09 -2.31
N GLY A 163 -8.99 17.05 -3.52
CA GLY A 163 -8.85 15.91 -4.42
C GLY A 163 -7.39 15.58 -4.73
N ILE A 164 -6.49 16.58 -4.82
CA ILE A 164 -5.04 16.33 -4.95
C ILE A 164 -4.51 15.58 -3.72
N ILE A 165 -4.83 16.06 -2.52
CA ILE A 165 -4.37 15.47 -1.26
C ILE A 165 -4.89 14.03 -1.14
N ALA A 166 -6.19 13.82 -1.33
CA ALA A 166 -6.83 12.51 -1.27
C ALA A 166 -6.28 11.56 -2.35
N LYS A 167 -6.03 12.03 -3.57
CA LYS A 167 -5.48 11.19 -4.65
C LYS A 167 -4.06 10.75 -4.35
N VAL A 168 -3.23 11.63 -3.79
CA VAL A 168 -1.81 11.35 -3.52
C VAL A 168 -1.61 10.57 -2.22
N LEU A 169 -2.36 10.86 -1.16
CA LEU A 169 -2.19 10.21 0.15
C LEU A 169 -3.21 9.09 0.41
N GLY A 170 -4.34 9.10 -0.29
CA GLY A 170 -5.46 8.18 -0.08
C GLY A 170 -5.58 7.07 -1.12
N SER A 171 -4.52 6.75 -1.88
CA SER A 171 -4.53 5.67 -2.89
C SER A 171 -4.72 4.24 -2.31
N ARG A 172 -5.33 4.08 -1.13
CA ARG A 172 -5.54 2.81 -0.42
C ARG A 172 -6.99 2.60 0.03
N GLU A 173 -7.95 3.16 -0.67
CA GLU A 173 -9.31 2.63 -0.62
C GLU A 173 -9.40 1.45 -1.60
N GLY A 174 -9.54 0.26 -1.03
CA GLY A 174 -9.69 -0.99 -1.76
C GLY A 174 -10.80 -0.89 -2.81
N SER A 175 -10.53 -1.51 -3.95
CA SER A 175 -11.53 -1.87 -4.95
C SER A 175 -12.64 -2.70 -4.30
N ASP A 176 -13.76 -2.06 -3.97
CA ASP A 176 -15.07 -2.70 -3.89
C ASP A 176 -16.00 -1.95 -4.86
N ASP A 177 -15.95 -2.37 -6.12
CA ASP A 177 -17.07 -2.20 -7.05
C ASP A 177 -17.51 -3.60 -7.50
N SER A 178 -18.58 -4.09 -6.87
CA SER A 178 -19.61 -4.83 -7.59
C SER A 178 -20.85 -4.97 -6.70
N THR A 179 -21.89 -4.20 -7.00
CA THR A 179 -23.21 -4.74 -7.42
C THR A 179 -24.13 -3.57 -7.79
N HIS A 180 -24.13 -3.22 -9.07
CA HIS A 180 -25.35 -2.76 -9.73
C HIS A 180 -26.25 -3.98 -9.95
N SER A 181 -27.52 -3.94 -9.52
CA SER A 181 -28.68 -3.94 -10.44
C SER A 181 -30.02 -4.27 -9.76
N ALA A 182 -31.00 -3.43 -10.09
CA ALA A 182 -32.43 -3.67 -10.26
C ALA A 182 -33.32 -4.00 -9.05
N ALA A 183 -34.07 -2.98 -8.63
CA ALA A 183 -35.51 -3.15 -8.38
C ALA A 183 -36.25 -1.90 -8.86
N GLY A 184 -36.65 -1.93 -10.13
CA GLY A 184 -37.81 -1.15 -10.57
C GLY A 184 -39.05 -1.82 -9.99
N SER A 185 -39.79 -1.11 -9.14
CA SER A 185 -41.13 -1.52 -8.74
C SER A 185 -42.11 -0.50 -9.30
N GLY A 186 -42.86 -0.95 -10.31
CA GLY A 186 -43.96 -0.21 -10.89
C GLY A 186 -45.09 -0.01 -9.87
N MET A 187 -45.68 1.18 -9.92
CA MET A 187 -47.01 1.45 -9.41
C MET A 187 -48.03 0.72 -10.29
N ILE A 188 -48.81 -0.18 -9.70
CA ILE A 188 -50.25 -0.32 -9.92
C ILE A 188 -50.87 -0.78 -8.60
#